data_AF-A0A7R9M0W1-F1
#
_entry.id   AF-A0A7R9M0W1-F1
#
_cell.length_a   1.000
_cell.length_b   1.000
_cell.length_c   1.000
_cell.angle_alpha   90.00
_cell.angle_beta   90.00
_cell.angle_gamma   90.00
#
_symmetry.space_group_name_H-M   'P 1'
#
loop_
_entity.id
_entity.type
_entity.pdbx_description
1 polymer ?
#
loop_
_entity_poly.entity_id
_entity_poly.type
_entity_poly.pdbx_seq_one_letter_code
_entity_poly.pdbx_strand_id
1 'polypeptide(L)'
;MAKSLRSKWKRKMKAIKRVRYSDKELIRLKTMIDKSQQKDTNNDKDKDISLRSKWKRKMKAIKRVRYSDKELIRLKTMIDKSQQKDTNNDKDKDIVMKSIGSEKEVKEALLVDTMETTGSESVVTPKPKLLDEFGHYPQWMNQRQVKKQQNKRKVKRLKSKRK
;
A
#
# COMPACT_ATOMS: atom_id res chain seq x y z
N MET A 1 -11.56 26.71 47.74
CA MET A 1 -12.56 25.75 47.22
C MET A 1 -12.95 26.10 45.78
N ALA A 2 -13.10 25.09 44.91
CA ALA A 2 -13.55 25.32 43.54
C ALA A 2 -15.07 25.62 43.50
N LYS A 3 -15.49 26.51 42.58
CA LYS A 3 -16.91 26.87 42.42
C LYS A 3 -17.71 25.70 41.81
N SER A 4 -18.88 25.42 42.38
CA SER A 4 -19.82 24.41 41.88
C SER A 4 -20.19 24.62 40.41
N LEU A 5 -20.41 23.51 39.70
CA LEU A 5 -20.90 23.46 38.32
C LEU A 5 -22.23 24.20 38.12
N ARG A 6 -23.08 24.20 39.15
CA ARG A 6 -24.38 24.88 39.16
C ARG A 6 -24.29 26.34 39.64
N SER A 7 -23.10 26.83 39.98
CA SER A 7 -22.94 28.23 40.40
C SER A 7 -23.38 29.20 39.29
N LYS A 8 -24.03 30.30 39.67
CA LYS A 8 -24.48 31.35 38.73
C LYS A 8 -23.29 31.90 37.92
N TRP A 9 -22.14 32.07 38.57
CA TRP A 9 -20.91 32.54 37.93
C TRP A 9 -20.39 31.60 36.83
N LYS A 10 -20.27 30.29 37.08
CA LYS A 10 -19.83 29.33 36.05
C LYS A 10 -20.82 29.24 34.89
N ARG A 11 -22.13 29.32 35.17
CA ARG A 11 -23.18 29.34 34.12
C ARG A 11 -23.08 30.58 33.24
N LYS A 12 -22.94 31.77 33.84
CA LYS A 12 -22.72 33.03 33.11
C LYS A 12 -21.49 32.96 32.20
N MET A 13 -20.37 32.44 32.72
CA MET A 13 -19.14 32.29 31.91
C MET A 13 -19.30 31.27 30.77
N LYS A 14 -20.04 30.18 30.97
CA LYS A 14 -20.36 29.23 29.88
C LYS A 14 -21.26 29.88 28.82
N ALA A 15 -22.25 30.67 29.21
CA ALA A 15 -23.13 31.38 28.27
C ALA A 15 -22.35 32.37 27.39
N ILE A 16 -21.47 33.18 28.00
CA ILE A 16 -20.58 34.11 27.27
C ILE A 16 -19.70 33.34 26.27
N LYS A 17 -19.15 32.18 26.67
CA LYS A 17 -18.36 31.34 25.76
C LYS A 17 -19.21 30.74 24.64
N ARG A 18 -20.43 30.29 24.92
CA ARG A 18 -21.34 29.81 23.88
C ARG A 18 -21.60 30.91 22.84
N VAL A 19 -21.93 32.13 23.25
CA VAL A 19 -22.12 33.26 22.32
C VAL A 19 -20.85 33.57 21.52
N ARG A 20 -19.68 33.54 22.18
CA ARG A 20 -18.40 33.86 21.52
C ARG A 20 -17.96 32.82 20.49
N TYR A 21 -18.24 31.54 20.76
CA TYR A 21 -17.69 30.42 19.99
C TYR A 21 -18.74 29.67 19.17
N SER A 22 -20.04 29.80 19.45
CA SER A 22 -21.11 29.07 18.75
C SER A 22 -20.99 29.24 17.25
N ASP A 23 -20.93 30.48 16.79
CA ASP A 23 -21.04 30.79 15.37
C ASP A 23 -19.73 30.46 14.66
N LYS A 24 -18.59 30.72 15.33
CA LYS A 24 -17.25 30.38 14.82
C LYS A 24 -17.07 28.88 14.66
N GLU A 25 -17.50 28.10 15.66
CA GLU A 25 -17.41 26.64 15.64
C GLU A 25 -18.41 26.05 14.63
N LEU A 26 -19.63 26.58 14.56
CA LEU A 26 -20.65 26.15 13.60
C LEU A 26 -20.21 26.39 12.16
N ILE A 27 -19.67 27.57 11.85
CA ILE A 27 -19.08 27.88 10.54
C ILE A 27 -17.94 26.91 10.25
N ARG A 28 -17.02 26.71 11.20
CA ARG A 28 -15.89 25.79 11.03
C ARG A 28 -16.37 24.36 10.74
N LEU A 29 -17.35 23.86 11.47
CA LEU A 29 -17.92 22.53 11.26
C LEU A 29 -18.61 22.41 9.90
N LYS A 30 -19.41 23.40 9.49
CA LYS A 30 -20.00 23.44 8.14
C LYS A 30 -18.94 23.37 7.06
N THR A 31 -17.88 24.19 7.16
CA THR A 31 -16.79 24.16 6.17
C THR A 31 -16.04 22.83 6.13
N MET A 32 -15.95 22.11 7.26
CA MET A 32 -15.34 20.77 7.28
C MET A 32 -16.22 19.74 6.57
N ILE A 33 -17.53 19.79 6.81
CA ILE A 33 -18.51 18.93 6.13
C ILE A 33 -18.51 19.20 4.63
N ASP A 34 -18.54 20.47 4.20
CA ASP A 34 -18.52 20.82 2.79
C ASP A 34 -17.24 20.32 2.10
N LYS A 35 -16.09 20.44 2.77
CA LYS A 35 -14.81 19.92 2.27
C LYS A 35 -14.77 18.39 2.20
N SER A 36 -15.40 17.67 3.14
CA SER A 36 -15.44 16.21 3.07
C SER A 36 -16.32 15.75 1.90
N GLN A 37 -17.51 16.35 1.75
CA GLN A 37 -18.42 16.05 0.64
C GLN A 37 -17.78 16.37 -0.72
N GLN A 38 -17.09 17.50 -0.85
CA GLN A 38 -16.39 17.85 -2.10
C GLN A 38 -15.29 16.84 -2.46
N LYS A 39 -14.52 16.32 -1.50
CA LYS A 39 -13.48 15.31 -1.75
C LYS A 39 -14.06 14.03 -2.34
N ASP A 40 -15.21 13.58 -1.82
CA ASP A 40 -15.88 12.39 -2.32
C ASP A 40 -16.33 12.59 -3.78
N THR A 41 -16.88 13.76 -4.11
CA THR A 41 -17.30 14.05 -5.50
C THR A 41 -16.13 14.23 -6.48
N ASN A 42 -14.99 14.76 -6.04
CA ASN A 42 -13.84 14.98 -6.92
C ASN A 42 -13.10 13.69 -7.25
N ASN A 43 -13.03 12.75 -6.29
CA ASN A 43 -12.43 11.43 -6.49
C ASN A 43 -13.14 10.60 -7.57
N ASP A 44 -14.43 10.84 -7.81
CA ASP A 44 -15.19 10.13 -8.85
C ASP A 44 -15.22 10.90 -10.18
N LYS A 45 -15.23 12.25 -10.16
CA LYS A 45 -15.14 13.05 -11.39
C LYS A 45 -13.81 12.90 -12.14
N ASP A 46 -12.69 12.70 -11.43
CA ASP A 46 -11.38 12.53 -12.05
C ASP A 46 -11.13 11.10 -12.61
N LYS A 47 -11.90 10.11 -12.16
CA LYS A 47 -11.81 8.73 -12.65
C LYS A 47 -12.37 8.56 -14.06
N ASP A 48 -13.37 9.34 -14.45
CA ASP A 48 -14.15 9.10 -15.66
C ASP A 48 -13.75 9.94 -16.88
N ILE A 49 -12.56 10.54 -16.88
CA ILE A 49 -12.02 11.19 -18.08
C ILE A 49 -11.29 10.15 -18.93
N SER A 50 -11.86 9.84 -20.11
CA SER A 50 -11.27 8.94 -21.10
C SER A 50 -9.78 9.23 -21.32
N LEU A 51 -8.95 8.17 -21.29
CA LEU A 51 -7.52 8.24 -21.56
C LEU A 51 -7.19 8.86 -22.93
N ARG A 52 -8.14 8.74 -23.88
CA ARG A 52 -8.01 9.25 -25.25
C ARG A 52 -8.55 10.67 -25.42
N SER A 53 -9.06 11.31 -24.36
CA SER A 53 -9.51 12.71 -24.44
C SER A 53 -8.38 13.65 -24.84
N LYS A 54 -8.70 14.72 -25.57
CA LYS A 54 -7.70 15.74 -25.99
C LYS A 54 -7.09 16.44 -24.78
N TRP A 55 -7.90 16.76 -23.77
CA TRP A 55 -7.45 17.44 -22.55
C TRP A 55 -6.47 16.60 -21.73
N LYS A 56 -6.78 15.32 -21.46
CA LYS A 56 -5.88 14.43 -20.68
C LYS A 56 -4.57 14.17 -21.42
N ARG A 57 -4.58 14.09 -22.76
CA ARG A 57 -3.37 14.03 -23.59
C ARG A 57 -2.54 15.31 -23.50
N LYS A 58 -3.18 16.49 -23.58
CA LYS A 58 -2.51 17.80 -23.41
C LYS A 58 -1.84 17.90 -22.04
N MET A 59 -2.54 17.53 -20.95
CA MET A 59 -1.98 17.53 -19.61
C MET A 59 -0.83 16.53 -19.43
N LYS A 60 -0.91 15.33 -20.05
CA LYS A 60 0.21 14.38 -20.05
C LYS A 60 1.42 14.92 -20.81
N ALA A 61 1.23 15.61 -21.93
CA ALA A 61 2.33 16.23 -22.67
C ALA A 61 3.02 17.34 -21.84
N ILE A 62 2.24 18.22 -21.20
CA ILE A 62 2.77 19.24 -20.30
C ILE A 62 3.57 18.60 -19.16
N LYS A 63 3.07 17.51 -18.56
CA LYS A 63 3.81 16.78 -17.52
C LYS A 63 5.08 16.13 -18.05
N ARG A 64 5.05 15.54 -19.25
CA ARG A 64 6.26 14.98 -19.89
C ARG A 64 7.32 16.06 -20.04
N VAL A 65 6.99 17.23 -20.59
CA VAL A 65 7.97 18.34 -20.70
C VAL A 65 8.49 18.79 -19.33
N ARG A 66 7.62 18.87 -18.32
CA ARG A 66 8.02 19.32 -16.98
C ARG A 66 8.96 18.33 -16.27
N TYR A 67 8.75 17.03 -16.45
CA TYR A 67 9.40 15.98 -15.65
C TYR A 67 10.43 15.16 -16.45
N SER A 68 10.35 15.09 -17.78
CA SER A 68 11.24 14.23 -18.60
C SER A 68 12.70 14.53 -18.31
N ASP A 69 13.08 15.80 -18.39
CA ASP A 69 14.48 16.19 -18.35
C ASP A 69 15.01 16.10 -16.93
N LYS A 70 14.18 16.49 -15.94
CA LYS A 70 14.51 16.39 -14.51
C LYS A 70 14.70 14.94 -14.07
N GLU A 71 13.81 14.05 -14.49
CA GLU A 71 13.88 12.62 -14.16
C GLU A 71 15.03 11.94 -14.91
N LEU A 72 15.24 12.27 -16.19
CA LEU A 72 16.32 11.72 -16.99
C LEU A 72 17.70 12.12 -16.44
N ILE A 73 17.90 13.39 -16.07
CA ILE A 73 19.12 13.84 -15.40
C ILE A 73 19.32 13.10 -14.07
N ARG A 74 18.26 13.01 -13.25
CA ARG A 74 18.33 12.31 -11.96
C ARG A 74 18.73 10.84 -12.13
N LEU A 75 18.11 10.13 -13.08
CA LEU A 75 18.44 8.75 -13.41
C LEU A 75 19.86 8.62 -13.97
N LYS A 76 20.26 9.55 -14.86
CA LYS A 76 21.64 9.90 -15.26
C LYS A 76 22.62 9.75 -14.10
N THR A 77 22.46 10.66 -13.16
CA THR A 77 23.33 10.78 -11.99
C THR A 77 23.27 9.57 -11.06
N MET A 78 22.14 8.85 -11.00
CA MET A 78 22.04 7.63 -10.19
C MET A 78 22.86 6.49 -10.79
N ILE A 79 22.84 6.34 -12.12
CA ILE A 79 23.66 5.35 -12.83
C ILE A 79 25.14 5.70 -12.67
N ASP A 80 25.52 6.96 -12.88
CA ASP A 80 26.93 7.37 -12.74
C ASP A 80 27.44 7.12 -11.31
N LYS A 81 26.62 7.43 -10.30
CA LYS A 81 26.95 7.16 -8.88
C LYS A 81 27.02 5.67 -8.56
N SER A 82 26.20 4.82 -9.18
CA SER A 82 26.29 3.37 -8.95
C SER A 82 27.57 2.81 -9.57
N GLN A 83 27.89 3.20 -10.81
CA GLN A 83 29.14 2.79 -11.47
C GLN A 83 30.39 3.22 -10.68
N GLN A 84 30.40 4.46 -10.17
CA GLN A 84 31.50 4.94 -9.33
C GLN A 84 31.65 4.14 -8.03
N LYS A 85 30.54 3.77 -7.38
CA LYS A 85 30.58 2.93 -6.17
C LYS A 85 31.15 1.54 -6.46
N ASP A 86 30.80 0.95 -7.58
CA ASP A 86 31.34 -0.35 -7.98
C ASP A 86 32.87 -0.26 -8.20
N THR A 87 33.37 0.81 -8.83
CA THR A 87 34.82 1.02 -9.02
C THR A 87 35.59 1.39 -7.74
N ASN A 88 34.96 2.07 -6.77
CA ASN A 88 35.62 2.45 -5.52
C ASN A 88 35.65 1.29 -4.52
N ASN A 89 34.66 0.40 -4.55
CA ASN A 89 34.69 -0.85 -3.77
C ASN A 89 35.83 -1.80 -4.17
N ASP A 90 36.40 -1.66 -5.37
CA ASP A 90 37.60 -2.40 -5.78
C ASP A 90 38.91 -1.75 -5.31
N LYS A 91 38.90 -0.44 -4.95
CA LYS A 91 40.08 0.28 -4.42
C LYS A 91 40.19 0.23 -2.90
N ASP A 92 39.09 0.00 -2.19
CA ASP A 92 39.06 -0.13 -0.72
C ASP A 92 39.24 -1.58 -0.22
N LYS A 93 39.53 -2.54 -1.12
CA LYS A 93 39.85 -3.94 -0.74
C LYS A 93 41.26 -4.14 -0.18
N ASP A 94 42.11 -3.11 -0.18
CA ASP A 94 43.47 -3.15 0.37
C ASP A 94 43.59 -2.63 1.81
N ILE A 95 42.48 -2.54 2.56
CA ILE A 95 42.59 -2.44 4.04
C ILE A 95 42.81 -3.84 4.60
N VAL A 96 44.10 -4.16 4.70
CA VAL A 96 44.73 -5.28 5.41
C VAL A 96 43.90 -5.77 6.60
N MET A 97 43.32 -6.96 6.44
CA MET A 97 42.89 -7.82 7.54
C MET A 97 44.10 -8.12 8.43
N LYS A 98 44.26 -7.37 9.52
CA LYS A 98 45.18 -7.73 10.62
C LYS A 98 44.51 -8.86 11.41
N SER A 99 44.80 -10.10 11.03
CA SER A 99 44.48 -11.28 11.84
C SER A 99 45.25 -11.20 13.16
N ILE A 100 44.51 -11.05 14.26
CA ILE A 100 45.01 -11.30 15.62
C ILE A 100 44.14 -12.41 16.21
N GLY A 101 44.77 -13.57 16.40
CA GLY A 101 44.54 -14.38 17.59
C GLY A 101 43.41 -15.41 17.54
N SER A 102 43.84 -16.67 17.55
CA SER A 102 43.26 -17.82 18.28
C SER A 102 41.82 -18.26 17.97
N GLU A 103 41.78 -19.31 17.14
CA GLU A 103 41.08 -20.57 17.37
C GLU A 103 40.52 -20.83 18.78
N LYS A 104 39.31 -21.40 18.78
CA LYS A 104 38.57 -22.08 19.87
C LYS A 104 37.79 -21.16 20.81
N GLU A 105 36.48 -21.05 20.58
CA GLU A 105 35.42 -21.12 21.62
C GLU A 105 33.98 -20.76 21.18
N VAL A 106 33.68 -20.44 19.90
CA VAL A 106 32.29 -20.05 19.50
C VAL A 106 31.66 -21.01 18.47
N LYS A 107 32.13 -22.25 18.38
CA LYS A 107 31.60 -23.27 17.45
C LYS A 107 30.46 -24.16 18.01
N GLU A 108 29.90 -23.87 19.18
CA GLU A 108 28.90 -24.76 19.82
C GLU A 108 27.48 -24.21 20.00
N ALA A 109 27.11 -23.05 19.43
CA ALA A 109 25.78 -22.46 19.70
C ALA A 109 24.83 -22.29 18.49
N LEU A 110 25.16 -22.76 17.28
CA LEU A 110 24.32 -22.56 16.08
C LEU A 110 24.21 -23.80 15.18
N LEU A 111 24.24 -24.99 15.79
CA LEU A 111 24.10 -26.28 15.10
C LEU A 111 22.82 -27.00 15.54
N VAL A 112 21.66 -26.35 15.38
CA VAL A 112 20.33 -26.98 15.26
C VAL A 112 19.46 -26.03 14.45
N ASP A 113 19.29 -26.28 13.15
CA ASP A 113 17.98 -26.57 12.55
C ASP A 113 18.12 -26.74 11.02
N THR A 114 18.85 -27.76 10.60
CA THR A 114 18.74 -28.32 9.26
C THR A 114 17.56 -29.28 9.26
N MET A 115 16.36 -28.80 8.89
CA MET A 115 15.23 -29.71 8.67
C MET A 115 15.34 -30.35 7.28
N GLU A 116 16.00 -31.51 7.24
CA GLU A 116 15.77 -32.50 6.18
C GLU A 116 14.40 -33.14 6.39
N THR A 117 13.49 -33.00 5.42
CA THR A 117 12.44 -34.00 5.21
C THR A 117 12.56 -34.56 3.81
N THR A 118 13.19 -35.73 3.77
CA THR A 118 13.09 -36.74 2.72
C THR A 118 11.62 -37.04 2.41
N GLY A 119 11.25 -36.97 1.13
CA GLY A 119 10.13 -37.68 0.50
C GLY A 119 8.82 -37.78 1.28
N SER A 120 7.97 -36.75 1.20
CA SER A 120 6.54 -36.93 1.49
C SER A 120 5.77 -36.96 0.17
N GLU A 121 5.22 -38.13 -0.15
CA GLU A 121 4.19 -38.34 -1.16
C GLU A 121 3.19 -37.19 -1.14
N SER A 122 2.86 -36.65 -2.30
CA SER A 122 1.90 -35.55 -2.41
C SER A 122 0.54 -36.06 -1.94
N VAL A 123 0.21 -35.83 -0.67
CA VAL A 123 -1.14 -35.95 -0.14
C VAL A 123 -2.01 -35.07 -1.04
N VAL A 124 -2.86 -35.72 -1.85
CA VAL A 124 -3.79 -35.05 -2.77
C VAL A 124 -4.87 -34.40 -1.92
N THR A 125 -4.54 -33.27 -1.29
CA THR A 125 -5.54 -32.40 -0.72
C THR A 125 -6.34 -31.80 -1.89
N PRO A 126 -7.69 -31.83 -1.84
CA PRO A 126 -8.49 -31.21 -2.87
C PRO A 126 -8.14 -29.72 -2.91
N LYS A 127 -7.67 -29.24 -4.07
CA LYS A 127 -7.30 -27.83 -4.29
C LYS A 127 -8.39 -26.92 -3.71
N PRO A 128 -8.06 -25.96 -2.83
CA PRO A 128 -9.05 -25.12 -2.20
C PRO A 128 -9.91 -24.46 -3.28
N LYS A 129 -11.23 -24.63 -3.17
CA LYS A 129 -12.15 -23.94 -4.06
C LYS A 129 -11.99 -22.45 -3.76
N LEU A 130 -11.79 -21.64 -4.80
CA LEU A 130 -11.81 -20.17 -4.72
C LEU A 130 -13.24 -19.66 -4.46
N LEU A 131 -13.90 -20.20 -3.44
CA LEU A 131 -15.25 -19.93 -3.01
C LEU A 131 -15.24 -19.91 -1.49
N ASP A 132 -16.03 -19.03 -0.92
CA ASP A 132 -16.23 -18.98 0.52
C ASP A 132 -17.09 -20.18 0.99
N GLU A 133 -17.25 -20.35 2.29
CA GLU A 133 -18.07 -21.41 2.92
C GLU A 133 -19.51 -21.39 2.40
N PHE A 134 -20.04 -20.20 2.10
CA PHE A 134 -21.37 -19.98 1.54
C PHE A 134 -21.45 -20.16 0.01
N GLY A 135 -20.36 -20.57 -0.65
CA GLY A 135 -20.33 -20.78 -2.11
C GLY A 135 -20.29 -19.50 -2.94
N HIS A 136 -20.07 -18.34 -2.32
CA HIS A 136 -19.92 -17.05 -2.99
C HIS A 136 -18.48 -16.83 -3.47
N TYR A 137 -18.34 -16.04 -4.54
CA TYR A 137 -17.03 -15.55 -4.96
C TYR A 137 -16.69 -14.28 -4.19
N PRO A 138 -15.40 -14.03 -3.86
CA PRO A 138 -15.01 -12.83 -3.15
C PRO A 138 -15.48 -11.54 -3.84
N GLN A 139 -15.88 -10.54 -3.05
CA GLN A 139 -16.44 -9.28 -3.56
C GLN A 139 -15.46 -8.49 -4.45
N TRP A 140 -14.15 -8.64 -4.24
CA TRP A 140 -13.12 -8.03 -5.08
C TRP A 140 -13.02 -8.67 -6.48
N MET A 141 -13.59 -9.86 -6.67
CA MET A 141 -13.57 -10.55 -7.95
C MET A 141 -14.65 -9.97 -8.88
N ASN A 142 -14.24 -9.43 -10.03
CA ASN A 142 -15.16 -8.87 -11.01
C ASN A 142 -16.07 -9.96 -11.60
N GLN A 143 -17.35 -9.64 -11.84
CA GLN A 143 -18.35 -10.53 -12.48
C GLN A 143 -17.83 -11.23 -13.76
N ARG A 144 -17.00 -10.57 -14.57
CA ARG A 144 -16.39 -11.19 -15.76
C ARG A 144 -15.44 -12.32 -15.41
N GLN A 145 -14.63 -12.16 -14.37
CA GLN A 145 -13.70 -13.18 -13.90
C GLN A 145 -14.46 -14.37 -13.28
N VAL A 146 -15.53 -14.08 -12.53
CA VAL A 146 -16.46 -15.10 -12.01
C VAL A 146 -17.03 -15.95 -13.15
N LYS A 147 -17.59 -15.33 -14.19
CA LYS A 147 -18.11 -16.05 -15.37
C LYS A 147 -17.03 -16.88 -16.08
N LYS A 148 -15.80 -16.36 -16.19
CA LYS A 148 -14.66 -17.11 -16.77
C LYS A 148 -14.31 -18.35 -15.94
N GLN A 149 -14.31 -18.24 -14.60
CA GLN A 149 -14.06 -19.35 -13.69
C GLN A 149 -15.16 -20.43 -13.81
N GLN A 150 -16.42 -20.01 -13.85
CA GLN A 150 -17.57 -20.90 -14.04
C GLN A 150 -17.48 -21.65 -15.38
N ASN A 151 -17.15 -20.96 -16.48
CA ASN A 151 -16.99 -21.59 -17.79
C ASN A 151 -15.84 -22.60 -17.80
N LYS A 152 -14.69 -22.27 -17.20
CA LYS A 152 -13.57 -23.21 -17.03
C LYS A 152 -14.00 -24.48 -16.28
N ARG A 153 -14.79 -24.34 -15.20
CA ARG A 153 -15.33 -25.49 -14.44
C ARG A 153 -16.27 -26.33 -15.28
N LYS A 154 -17.18 -25.72 -16.03
CA LYS A 154 -18.09 -26.43 -16.96
C LYS A 154 -17.32 -27.25 -18.00
N VAL A 155 -16.32 -26.65 -18.64
CA VAL A 155 -15.48 -27.34 -19.64
C VAL A 155 -14.69 -28.49 -19.03
N LYS A 156 -14.08 -28.30 -17.84
CA LYS A 156 -13.39 -29.40 -17.13
C LYS A 156 -14.34 -30.56 -16.82
N ARG A 157 -15.55 -30.26 -16.34
CA ARG A 157 -16.58 -31.28 -16.07
C ARG A 157 -16.99 -32.04 -17.33
N LEU A 158 -17.17 -31.34 -18.45
CA LEU A 158 -17.49 -31.98 -19.73
C LEU A 158 -16.34 -32.86 -20.24
N LYS A 159 -15.08 -32.42 -20.10
CA LYS A 159 -13.91 -33.23 -20.48
C LYS A 159 -13.74 -34.46 -19.60
N SER A 160 -14.01 -34.34 -18.29
CA SER A 160 -13.97 -35.47 -17.37
C SER A 160 -15.08 -36.49 -17.60
N LYS A 161 -16.20 -36.10 -18.22
CA LYS A 161 -17.29 -37.01 -18.59
C LYS A 161 -17.09 -37.70 -19.94
N ARG A 162 -16.12 -37.24 -20.75
CA ARG A 162 -15.78 -37.80 -22.05
C ARG A 162 -14.58 -38.78 -21.99
N LYS A 163 -13.95 -38.89 -20.82
CA LYS A 163 -13.07 -39.99 -20.45
C LYS A 163 -13.89 -40.98 -19.65
#